data_AF-A0A836I830-F1
#
_entry.id   AF-A0A836I830-F1
#
_cell.length_a   1.000
_cell.length_b   1.000
_cell.length_c   1.000
_cell.angle_alpha   90.00
_cell.angle_beta   90.00
_cell.angle_gamma   90.00
#
_symmetry.space_group_name_H-M   'P 1'
#
loop_
_entity.id
_entity.type
_entity.pdbx_description
1 polymer ?
#
loop_
_entity_poly.entity_id
_entity_poly.type
_entity_poly.pdbx_seq_one_letter_code
_entity_poly.pdbx_strand_id
1 'polypeptide(L)'
;MKSCRFWDRAVLRRFARSTVTAPVRTISQSRLLSSSIHDVGGSNSSRATVTTTAGTTSWTSLSSSVSSLPVTGDCAAILKYPYQVIGTEKELEEAVGVLQRSRQIAIDIEAFCTPEANKTPQLGRISLVQTCSDVVPAVFLFDVLSLSVPVFTKAIQPVFHDDTIRKLFFDCRRDMEALSTQMNLVPKRVLDLQLFFMAVQWKLRSVNRRSGMTYVLKSVAGIHRQEGDSAVQTAMMVGDRPVWDTRPLPEHFLEYAADDVRHIHLLSTYLPSLAKQVSEAAVERLSAQYVEHYGVGHAVTVEADAQPAQVNTAWLERYIGPGGVCSYCGSKGHTESECFRKMNGNMRCSFCGATGHTARNCFQKHPELLKCDRCGQLGHSTGNCFRANPCKHCGGNHRSENCHYRAHSVNA
;
A
#
# COMPACT_ATOMS: atom_id res chain seq x y z
N MET A 1 62.58 -15.35 -22.01
CA MET A 1 63.64 -16.09 -21.29
C MET A 1 63.05 -16.60 -19.98
N LYS A 2 63.10 -17.92 -19.78
CA LYS A 2 63.13 -18.72 -18.55
C LYS A 2 62.16 -18.36 -17.39
N SER A 3 61.48 -19.27 -16.70
CA SER A 3 61.25 -20.71 -16.82
C SER A 3 60.45 -21.13 -15.57
N CYS A 4 59.49 -22.03 -15.76
CA CYS A 4 59.30 -23.27 -14.99
C CYS A 4 58.98 -23.23 -13.48
N ARG A 5 57.80 -23.76 -13.07
CA ARG A 5 57.54 -25.15 -12.59
C ARG A 5 57.44 -25.12 -11.03
N PHE A 6 56.66 -25.92 -10.30
CA PHE A 6 55.94 -27.18 -10.51
C PHE A 6 55.04 -27.42 -9.28
N TRP A 7 53.86 -28.04 -9.49
CA TRP A 7 53.29 -29.21 -8.78
C TRP A 7 53.03 -29.15 -7.25
N ASP A 8 52.13 -29.92 -6.64
CA ASP A 8 50.93 -30.70 -6.99
C ASP A 8 50.50 -31.38 -5.66
N ARG A 9 49.29 -31.93 -5.63
CA ARG A 9 48.78 -33.00 -4.76
C ARG A 9 48.18 -32.75 -3.37
N ALA A 10 46.96 -33.27 -3.30
CA ALA A 10 46.08 -33.54 -2.16
C ALA A 10 46.60 -34.64 -1.22
N VAL A 11 46.11 -34.63 0.04
CA VAL A 11 45.95 -35.84 0.88
C VAL A 11 44.69 -35.73 1.74
N LEU A 12 43.84 -36.75 1.62
CA LEU A 12 42.71 -37.12 2.47
C LEU A 12 43.12 -37.46 3.90
N ARG A 13 42.32 -37.10 4.91
CA ARG A 13 42.14 -37.90 6.14
C ARG A 13 40.68 -37.92 6.60
N ARG A 14 40.32 -39.08 7.14
CA ARG A 14 39.00 -39.65 7.42
C ARG A 14 38.87 -39.86 8.95
N PHE A 15 37.64 -40.15 9.39
CA PHE A 15 37.19 -40.61 10.73
C PHE A 15 36.86 -39.48 11.75
N ALA A 16 35.81 -39.55 12.58
CA ALA A 16 35.02 -40.69 13.06
C ALA A 16 33.55 -40.30 13.41
N ARG A 17 32.68 -41.32 13.43
CA ARG A 17 31.31 -41.31 13.98
C ARG A 17 31.33 -41.25 15.51
N SER A 18 30.30 -40.67 16.11
CA SER A 18 29.77 -41.17 17.39
C SER A 18 28.26 -40.97 17.46
N THR A 19 27.58 -42.07 17.77
CA THR A 19 26.15 -42.24 18.03
C THR A 19 25.90 -42.12 19.53
N VAL A 20 24.84 -41.41 19.95
CA VAL A 20 24.25 -41.59 21.29
C VAL A 20 22.72 -41.61 21.17
N THR A 21 22.16 -42.69 21.67
CA THR A 21 20.76 -43.07 21.83
C THR A 21 20.11 -42.46 23.08
N ALA A 22 18.84 -42.04 22.93
CA ALA A 22 17.65 -41.98 23.82
C ALA A 22 17.77 -41.99 25.37
N PRO A 23 16.78 -41.42 26.11
CA PRO A 23 15.56 -42.21 26.36
C PRO A 23 14.22 -41.44 26.36
N VAL A 24 13.19 -42.26 26.12
CA VAL A 24 11.74 -42.04 26.23
C VAL A 24 11.32 -41.77 27.69
N ARG A 25 10.33 -40.89 27.88
CA ARG A 25 9.42 -40.91 29.05
C ARG A 25 7.97 -40.75 28.60
N THR A 26 7.16 -41.74 28.97
CA THR A 26 5.69 -41.82 28.87
C THR A 26 5.08 -41.48 30.24
N ILE A 27 3.74 -41.37 30.32
CA ILE A 27 2.83 -41.20 31.49
C ILE A 27 2.38 -39.73 31.66
N SER A 28 1.10 -39.34 31.81
CA SER A 28 -0.22 -40.00 31.83
C SER A 28 -1.33 -38.93 31.75
N GLN A 29 -2.55 -39.44 31.52
CA GLN A 29 -3.88 -38.87 31.31
C GLN A 29 -4.43 -37.85 32.35
N SER A 30 -5.56 -37.26 31.92
CA SER A 30 -6.68 -36.62 32.66
C SER A 30 -6.61 -35.08 32.73
N ARG A 31 -7.66 -34.28 32.50
CA ARG A 31 -9.12 -34.48 32.52
C ARG A 31 -9.83 -33.59 31.50
N LEU A 32 -10.92 -34.12 30.94
CA LEU A 32 -12.03 -33.38 30.35
C LEU A 32 -12.80 -32.63 31.45
N LEU A 33 -13.22 -31.40 31.20
CA LEU A 33 -14.39 -30.79 31.82
C LEU A 33 -15.17 -29.99 30.78
N SER A 34 -16.41 -30.44 30.60
CA SER A 34 -17.52 -29.88 29.83
C SER A 34 -18.41 -29.04 30.75
N SER A 35 -19.03 -28.00 30.22
CA SER A 35 -20.32 -27.45 30.68
C SER A 35 -20.90 -26.56 29.57
N SER A 36 -21.86 -27.02 28.75
CA SER A 36 -23.33 -26.95 28.95
C SER A 36 -23.82 -25.50 29.03
N ILE A 37 -24.29 -24.88 27.93
CA ILE A 37 -25.67 -24.89 27.39
C ILE A 37 -26.76 -24.75 28.46
N HIS A 38 -27.45 -23.61 28.43
CA HIS A 38 -28.82 -23.44 28.91
C HIS A 38 -29.62 -22.63 27.88
N ASP A 39 -30.54 -23.33 27.22
CA ASP A 39 -31.70 -22.77 26.52
C ASP A 39 -32.86 -22.61 27.52
N VAL A 40 -33.62 -21.52 27.41
CA VAL A 40 -35.03 -21.45 27.81
C VAL A 40 -35.76 -20.59 26.78
N GLY A 41 -36.75 -21.18 26.12
CA GLY A 41 -37.58 -20.54 25.10
C GLY A 41 -38.82 -19.81 25.63
N GLY A 42 -39.54 -19.14 24.72
CA GLY A 42 -40.86 -18.56 24.98
C GLY A 42 -41.35 -17.65 23.85
N SER A 43 -42.57 -17.90 23.38
CA SER A 43 -43.11 -17.53 22.06
C SER A 43 -43.91 -16.20 21.98
N ASN A 44 -44.15 -15.79 20.73
CA ASN A 44 -45.35 -15.12 20.17
C ASN A 44 -45.62 -13.59 20.28
N SER A 45 -45.70 -13.01 19.07
CA SER A 45 -46.79 -12.16 18.50
C SER A 45 -46.77 -10.62 18.59
N SER A 46 -46.82 -10.04 17.38
CA SER A 46 -47.35 -8.76 16.87
C SER A 46 -47.89 -7.65 17.80
N ARG A 47 -47.44 -6.40 17.56
CA ARG A 47 -48.21 -5.24 17.01
C ARG A 47 -47.49 -3.91 17.29
N ALA A 48 -47.56 -3.00 16.31
CA ALA A 48 -46.98 -1.66 16.29
C ALA A 48 -47.46 -0.71 17.41
N THR A 49 -46.65 0.30 17.79
CA THR A 49 -46.96 1.76 17.75
C THR A 49 -45.72 2.60 18.12
N VAL A 50 -45.39 3.56 17.23
CA VAL A 50 -44.73 4.89 17.31
C VAL A 50 -44.59 5.47 18.75
N THR A 51 -43.52 6.13 19.24
CA THR A 51 -42.94 7.44 18.81
C THR A 51 -41.71 7.83 19.68
N THR A 52 -40.70 8.47 19.05
CA THR A 52 -39.76 9.54 19.55
C THR A 52 -38.87 9.29 20.80
N THR A 53 -37.60 9.69 20.91
CA THR A 53 -36.66 10.55 20.16
C THR A 53 -35.25 10.29 20.72
N ALA A 54 -34.24 10.14 19.87
CA ALA A 54 -32.84 10.42 20.25
C ALA A 54 -32.09 10.89 19.00
N GLY A 55 -31.77 12.19 18.98
CA GLY A 55 -31.06 12.83 17.89
C GLY A 55 -29.56 12.53 17.95
N THR A 56 -29.06 11.92 16.88
CA THR A 56 -27.63 11.94 16.53
C THR A 56 -27.55 12.25 15.04
N THR A 57 -27.36 13.52 14.70
CA THR A 57 -27.27 13.98 13.31
C THR A 57 -25.98 13.50 12.67
N SER A 58 -26.19 12.57 11.75
CA SER A 58 -25.31 12.07 10.70
C SER A 58 -24.60 13.18 9.91
N TRP A 59 -23.34 12.93 9.56
CA TRP A 59 -22.67 13.58 8.44
C TRP A 59 -22.32 12.52 7.41
N THR A 60 -23.17 12.40 6.39
CA THR A 60 -22.92 11.60 5.19
C THR A 60 -23.18 12.44 3.94
N SER A 61 -22.21 12.38 3.02
CA SER A 61 -22.34 12.52 1.56
C SER A 61 -22.46 13.96 1.00
N LEU A 62 -21.85 14.40 -0.11
CA LEU A 62 -21.16 13.79 -1.28
C LEU A 62 -19.89 14.63 -1.59
N SER A 63 -18.72 14.07 -1.92
CA SER A 63 -18.31 13.47 -3.22
C SER A 63 -18.51 14.39 -4.44
N SER A 64 -17.43 15.01 -4.90
CA SER A 64 -17.47 15.80 -6.13
C SER A 64 -16.08 15.89 -6.76
N SER A 65 -15.70 14.77 -7.37
CA SER A 65 -15.12 14.71 -8.74
C SER A 65 -14.57 13.32 -9.11
N VAL A 66 -14.79 12.31 -8.25
CA VAL A 66 -14.91 10.91 -8.67
C VAL A 66 -16.32 10.49 -8.25
N SER A 67 -17.28 10.52 -9.17
CA SER A 67 -18.61 9.97 -8.90
C SER A 67 -18.41 8.49 -8.55
N SER A 68 -18.89 8.05 -7.40
CA SER A 68 -19.00 6.62 -7.09
C SER A 68 -19.98 6.06 -8.11
N LEU A 69 -19.46 5.52 -9.21
CA LEU A 69 -20.29 4.84 -10.18
C LEU A 69 -20.73 3.52 -9.52
N PRO A 70 -22.04 3.25 -9.41
CA PRO A 70 -22.47 1.96 -8.92
C PRO A 70 -21.87 0.90 -9.84
N VAL A 71 -21.32 -0.15 -9.23
CA VAL A 71 -20.78 -1.30 -9.95
C VAL A 71 -21.87 -1.77 -10.92
N THR A 72 -21.60 -1.72 -12.22
CA THR A 72 -22.50 -2.37 -13.19
C THR A 72 -22.52 -3.87 -12.87
N GLY A 73 -23.66 -4.53 -13.01
CA GLY A 73 -23.82 -5.93 -12.61
C GLY A 73 -22.71 -6.86 -13.15
N ASP A 74 -22.18 -6.54 -14.34
CA ASP A 74 -21.13 -7.28 -15.02
C ASP A 74 -19.75 -7.14 -14.36
N CYS A 75 -19.39 -5.95 -13.85
CA CYS A 75 -18.07 -5.75 -13.22
C CYS A 75 -18.00 -6.38 -11.82
N ALA A 76 -19.14 -6.48 -11.11
CA ALA A 76 -19.20 -7.13 -9.80
C ALA A 76 -18.86 -8.63 -9.87
N ALA A 77 -19.03 -9.26 -11.04
CA ALA A 77 -18.70 -10.66 -11.24
C ALA A 77 -17.19 -10.95 -11.11
N ILE A 78 -16.33 -9.96 -11.38
CA ILE A 78 -14.86 -10.07 -11.24
C ILE A 78 -14.48 -10.51 -9.82
N LEU A 79 -15.17 -10.00 -8.80
CA LEU A 79 -14.91 -10.33 -7.40
C LEU A 79 -15.24 -11.78 -7.03
N LYS A 80 -15.91 -12.52 -7.93
CA LYS A 80 -16.28 -13.92 -7.74
C LYS A 80 -15.54 -14.86 -8.68
N TYR A 81 -14.53 -14.38 -9.41
CA TYR A 81 -13.76 -15.24 -10.31
C TYR A 81 -13.06 -16.34 -9.51
N PRO A 82 -13.29 -17.63 -9.83
CA PRO A 82 -12.59 -18.73 -9.17
C PRO A 82 -11.08 -18.60 -9.38
N TYR A 83 -10.30 -18.99 -8.36
CA TYR A 83 -8.86 -19.11 -8.49
C TYR A 83 -8.43 -20.54 -8.82
N GLN A 84 -7.28 -20.66 -9.48
CA GLN A 84 -6.59 -21.92 -9.76
C GLN A 84 -5.17 -21.82 -9.22
N VAL A 85 -4.75 -22.80 -8.41
CA VAL A 85 -3.38 -22.90 -7.94
C VAL A 85 -2.57 -23.66 -8.97
N ILE A 86 -1.56 -23.01 -9.52
CA ILE A 86 -0.73 -23.52 -10.60
C ILE A 86 0.61 -23.96 -10.00
N GLY A 87 0.83 -25.28 -9.93
CA GLY A 87 2.00 -25.86 -9.26
C GLY A 87 2.88 -26.72 -10.16
N THR A 88 2.43 -27.02 -11.39
CA THR A 88 3.17 -27.85 -12.36
C THR A 88 3.51 -27.09 -13.63
N GLU A 89 4.57 -27.51 -14.33
CA GLU A 89 4.99 -26.88 -15.60
C GLU A 89 3.88 -26.91 -16.65
N LYS A 90 3.13 -28.01 -16.73
CA LYS A 90 2.03 -28.15 -17.69
C LYS A 90 0.91 -27.14 -17.44
N GLU A 91 0.46 -27.01 -16.19
CA GLU A 91 -0.59 -26.04 -15.82
C GLU A 91 -0.10 -24.60 -16.04
N LEU A 92 1.19 -24.34 -15.80
CA LEU A 92 1.83 -23.05 -16.06
C LEU A 92 1.80 -22.71 -17.56
N GLU A 93 2.18 -23.64 -18.43
CA GLU A 93 2.13 -23.43 -19.88
C GLU A 93 0.70 -23.15 -20.37
N GLU A 94 -0.29 -23.89 -19.88
CA GLU A 94 -1.70 -23.69 -20.21
C GLU A 94 -2.21 -22.31 -19.76
N ALA A 95 -1.91 -21.92 -18.52
CA ALA A 95 -2.27 -20.61 -17.98
C ALA A 95 -1.58 -19.47 -18.75
N VAL A 96 -0.28 -19.58 -19.05
CA VAL A 96 0.45 -18.60 -19.87
C VAL A 96 -0.16 -18.47 -21.26
N GLY A 97 -0.53 -19.58 -21.90
CA GLY A 97 -1.21 -19.57 -23.20
C GLY A 97 -2.53 -18.80 -23.18
N VAL A 98 -3.26 -18.81 -22.05
CA VAL A 98 -4.42 -17.93 -21.81
C VAL A 98 -4.00 -16.48 -21.69
N LEU A 99 -3.02 -16.18 -20.83
CA LEU A 99 -2.57 -14.82 -20.54
C LEU A 99 -2.05 -14.10 -21.79
N GLN A 100 -1.40 -14.81 -22.73
CA GLN A 100 -0.89 -14.24 -23.99
C GLN A 100 -1.99 -13.67 -24.91
N ARG A 101 -3.26 -14.05 -24.71
CA ARG A 101 -4.39 -13.51 -25.49
C ARG A 101 -5.01 -12.27 -24.86
N SER A 102 -4.56 -11.90 -23.66
CA SER A 102 -5.12 -10.79 -22.88
C SER A 102 -4.70 -9.46 -23.45
N ARG A 103 -5.56 -8.45 -23.37
CA ARG A 103 -5.13 -7.06 -23.62
C ARG A 103 -4.50 -6.46 -22.38
N GLN A 104 -4.93 -6.93 -21.20
CA GLN A 104 -4.39 -6.50 -19.93
C GLN A 104 -4.48 -7.61 -18.88
N ILE A 105 -3.53 -7.62 -17.95
CA ILE A 105 -3.51 -8.54 -16.81
C ILE A 105 -3.24 -7.75 -15.53
N ALA A 106 -4.00 -8.03 -14.48
CA ALA A 106 -3.67 -7.63 -13.12
C ALA A 106 -2.62 -8.57 -12.55
N ILE A 107 -1.65 -8.03 -11.82
CA ILE A 107 -0.56 -8.77 -11.19
C ILE A 107 -0.41 -8.29 -9.76
N ASP A 108 -0.15 -9.24 -8.86
CA ASP A 108 0.34 -8.98 -7.51
C ASP A 108 1.38 -10.05 -7.15
N ILE A 109 2.10 -9.84 -6.04
CA ILE A 109 3.16 -10.74 -5.57
C ILE A 109 3.08 -10.92 -4.06
N GLU A 110 3.16 -12.18 -3.62
CA GLU A 110 3.35 -12.48 -2.20
C GLU A 110 4.73 -13.08 -1.93
N ALA A 111 5.39 -12.50 -0.94
CA ALA A 111 6.71 -12.88 -0.48
C ALA A 111 6.80 -12.69 1.03
N PHE A 112 7.70 -13.42 1.69
CA PHE A 112 7.95 -13.16 3.10
C PHE A 112 8.66 -11.80 3.29
N CYS A 113 8.31 -11.06 4.33
CA CYS A 113 9.01 -9.82 4.66
C CYS A 113 10.41 -10.16 5.21
N THR A 114 11.46 -9.55 4.66
CA THR A 114 12.80 -9.65 5.28
C THR A 114 12.85 -8.76 6.53
N PRO A 115 13.52 -9.19 7.63
CA PRO A 115 13.77 -8.32 8.77
C PRO A 115 14.46 -7.03 8.31
N GLU A 116 14.19 -5.92 9.00
CA GLU A 116 14.72 -4.57 8.72
C GLU A 116 16.26 -4.49 8.96
N ALA A 117 17.05 -5.24 8.19
CA ALA A 117 18.50 -5.12 8.19
C ALA A 117 18.94 -3.84 7.45
N ASN A 118 18.13 -3.37 6.50
CA ASN A 118 18.41 -2.22 5.65
C ASN A 118 17.32 -1.14 5.86
N LYS A 119 17.70 0.13 5.67
CA LYS A 119 16.79 1.30 5.78
C LYS A 119 15.60 1.26 4.80
N THR A 120 15.59 0.34 3.84
CA THR A 120 14.52 0.13 2.86
C THR A 120 13.98 -1.31 2.99
N PRO A 121 12.70 -1.50 3.32
CA PRO A 121 12.12 -2.85 3.43
C PRO A 121 12.06 -3.49 2.04
N GLN A 122 12.62 -4.68 1.91
CA GLN A 122 12.63 -5.46 0.67
C GLN A 122 11.77 -6.71 0.84
N LEU A 123 11.15 -7.15 -0.25
CA LEU A 123 10.51 -8.45 -0.29
C LEU A 123 11.58 -9.54 -0.26
N GLY A 124 11.38 -10.54 0.60
CA GLY A 124 12.15 -11.77 0.60
C GLY A 124 11.81 -12.64 -0.60
N ARG A 125 12.11 -13.93 -0.51
CA ARG A 125 11.84 -14.88 -1.60
C ARG A 125 10.39 -14.79 -2.03
N ILE A 126 10.16 -14.61 -3.33
CA ILE A 126 8.81 -14.66 -3.92
C ILE A 126 8.23 -16.07 -3.73
N SER A 127 7.06 -16.15 -3.11
CA SER A 127 6.36 -17.40 -2.79
C SER A 127 5.21 -17.66 -3.76
N LEU A 128 4.51 -16.61 -4.18
CA LEU A 128 3.31 -16.68 -5.02
C LEU A 128 3.27 -15.47 -5.97
N VAL A 129 2.87 -15.69 -7.21
CA VAL A 129 2.53 -14.62 -8.15
C VAL A 129 1.09 -14.82 -8.59
N GLN A 130 0.27 -13.78 -8.50
CA GLN A 130 -1.15 -13.86 -8.86
C GLN A 130 -1.41 -13.10 -10.15
N THR A 131 -2.30 -13.62 -10.99
CA THR A 131 -2.76 -12.90 -12.17
C THR A 131 -4.26 -13.03 -12.39
N CYS A 132 -4.88 -11.95 -12.86
CA CYS A 132 -6.26 -11.95 -13.34
C CYS A 132 -6.30 -11.26 -14.70
N SER A 133 -6.89 -11.91 -15.71
CA SER A 133 -6.92 -11.40 -17.09
C SER A 133 -8.29 -10.86 -17.49
N ASP A 134 -8.34 -10.17 -18.62
CA ASP A 134 -9.59 -9.69 -19.24
C ASP A 134 -10.23 -10.69 -20.22
N VAL A 135 -9.70 -11.90 -20.35
CA VAL A 135 -10.15 -12.90 -21.34
C VAL A 135 -10.80 -14.13 -20.75
N VAL A 136 -10.53 -14.45 -19.48
CA VAL A 136 -11.18 -15.55 -18.76
C VAL A 136 -11.62 -15.11 -17.37
N PRO A 137 -12.77 -15.58 -16.87
CA PRO A 137 -13.24 -15.29 -15.52
C PRO A 137 -12.54 -16.18 -14.49
N ALA A 138 -11.21 -16.10 -14.42
CA ALA A 138 -10.40 -16.91 -13.51
C ALA A 138 -9.16 -16.13 -13.03
N VAL A 139 -8.74 -16.45 -11.81
CA VAL A 139 -7.47 -16.02 -11.23
C VAL A 139 -6.46 -17.18 -11.30
N PHE A 140 -5.23 -16.91 -11.72
CA PHE A 140 -4.14 -17.89 -11.65
C PHE A 140 -3.20 -17.51 -10.51
N LEU A 141 -3.01 -18.43 -9.56
CA LEU A 141 -2.10 -18.31 -8.43
C LEU A 141 -0.89 -19.22 -8.71
N PHE A 142 0.19 -18.65 -9.21
CA PHE A 142 1.41 -19.38 -9.56
C PHE A 142 2.24 -19.66 -8.32
N ASP A 143 2.26 -20.91 -7.86
CA ASP A 143 3.08 -21.35 -6.74
C ASP A 143 4.55 -21.44 -7.17
N VAL A 144 5.27 -20.33 -7.06
CA VAL A 144 6.66 -20.19 -7.48
C VAL A 144 7.58 -21.17 -6.73
N LEU A 145 7.23 -21.55 -5.49
CA LEU A 145 8.01 -22.51 -4.73
C LEU A 145 7.92 -23.92 -5.32
N SER A 146 6.74 -24.32 -5.80
CA SER A 146 6.52 -25.60 -6.48
C SER A 146 7.08 -25.59 -7.90
N LEU A 147 6.91 -24.49 -8.64
CA LEU A 147 7.37 -24.35 -10.02
C LEU A 147 8.89 -24.15 -10.13
N SER A 148 9.52 -23.54 -9.13
CA SER A 148 10.85 -22.93 -9.18
C SER A 148 10.92 -21.64 -10.02
N VAL A 149 11.82 -20.73 -9.63
CA VAL A 149 12.04 -19.46 -10.34
C VAL A 149 12.40 -19.64 -11.82
N PRO A 150 13.37 -20.49 -12.21
CA PRO A 150 13.77 -20.59 -13.62
C PRO A 150 12.65 -21.05 -14.55
N VAL A 151 11.85 -22.01 -14.10
CA VAL A 151 10.67 -22.53 -14.83
C VAL A 151 9.63 -21.44 -14.98
N PHE A 152 9.24 -20.80 -13.88
CA PHE A 152 8.26 -19.72 -13.87
C PHE A 152 8.70 -18.57 -14.79
N THR A 153 9.92 -18.07 -14.60
CA THR A 153 10.49 -16.97 -15.40
C THR A 153 10.46 -17.29 -16.88
N LYS A 154 10.95 -18.47 -17.29
CA LYS A 154 10.99 -18.87 -18.69
C LYS A 154 9.60 -18.87 -19.33
N ALA A 155 8.60 -19.38 -18.63
CA ALA A 155 7.24 -19.48 -19.14
C ALA A 155 6.52 -18.13 -19.19
N ILE A 156 6.64 -17.29 -18.15
CA ILE A 156 5.90 -16.02 -18.05
C ILE A 156 6.54 -14.88 -18.85
N GLN A 157 7.85 -14.99 -19.16
CA GLN A 157 8.62 -13.94 -19.85
C GLN A 157 7.92 -13.38 -21.10
N PRO A 158 7.34 -14.19 -22.01
CA PRO A 158 6.65 -13.69 -23.19
C PRO A 158 5.50 -12.73 -22.83
N VAL A 159 4.73 -13.01 -21.77
CA VAL A 159 3.62 -12.16 -21.33
C VAL A 159 4.14 -10.85 -20.72
N PHE A 160 5.19 -10.93 -19.89
CA PHE A 160 5.73 -9.77 -19.20
C PHE A 160 6.45 -8.80 -20.15
N HIS A 161 7.10 -9.32 -21.20
CA HIS A 161 7.84 -8.53 -22.18
C HIS A 161 7.02 -8.09 -23.39
N ASP A 162 5.80 -8.59 -23.55
CA ASP A 162 4.88 -8.16 -24.61
C ASP A 162 4.28 -6.79 -24.29
N ASP A 163 4.57 -5.78 -25.10
CA ASP A 163 4.03 -4.43 -24.95
C ASP A 163 2.61 -4.27 -25.50
N THR A 164 2.05 -5.29 -26.16
CA THR A 164 0.63 -5.30 -26.53
C THR A 164 -0.27 -5.63 -25.33
N ILE A 165 0.28 -6.36 -24.34
CA ILE A 165 -0.39 -6.71 -23.08
C ILE A 165 -0.03 -5.68 -22.00
N ARG A 166 -1.01 -4.95 -21.50
CA ARG A 166 -0.80 -4.03 -20.36
C ARG A 166 -0.71 -4.80 -19.04
N LYS A 167 0.29 -4.50 -18.22
CA LYS A 167 0.40 -5.07 -16.87
C LYS A 167 -0.09 -4.08 -15.82
N LEU A 168 -1.15 -4.44 -15.11
CA LEU A 168 -1.78 -3.63 -14.10
C LEU A 168 -1.26 -4.02 -12.73
N PHE A 169 -0.80 -3.03 -11.97
CA PHE A 169 -0.36 -3.20 -10.59
C PHE A 169 -1.09 -2.20 -9.69
N PHE A 170 -1.02 -2.41 -8.38
CA PHE A 170 -1.38 -1.40 -7.39
C PHE A 170 -0.22 -1.21 -6.43
N ASP A 171 0.55 -0.13 -6.61
CA ASP A 171 1.84 0.10 -5.93
C ASP A 171 2.95 -0.88 -6.33
N CYS A 172 3.39 -0.80 -7.59
CA CYS A 172 4.33 -1.77 -8.17
C CYS A 172 5.76 -1.73 -7.60
N ARG A 173 6.08 -0.84 -6.65
CA ARG A 173 7.48 -0.54 -6.26
C ARG A 173 8.24 -1.77 -5.83
N ARG A 174 7.70 -2.50 -4.85
CA ARG A 174 8.36 -3.68 -4.28
C ARG A 174 8.21 -4.91 -5.15
N ASP A 175 7.12 -5.00 -5.90
CA ASP A 175 6.93 -6.07 -6.89
C ASP A 175 7.97 -5.99 -8.00
N MET A 176 8.20 -4.79 -8.54
CA MET A 176 9.20 -4.57 -9.60
C MET A 176 10.61 -4.90 -9.11
N GLU A 177 10.96 -4.47 -7.89
CA GLU A 177 12.24 -4.80 -7.28
C GLU A 177 12.40 -6.31 -7.09
N ALA A 178 11.39 -6.99 -6.55
CA ALA A 178 11.43 -8.44 -6.32
C ALA A 178 11.53 -9.24 -7.64
N LEU A 179 10.71 -8.91 -8.64
CA LEU A 179 10.76 -9.53 -9.97
C LEU A 179 12.13 -9.32 -10.63
N SER A 180 12.66 -8.11 -10.55
CA SER A 180 13.91 -7.77 -11.20
C SER A 180 15.10 -8.46 -10.52
N THR A 181 15.17 -8.43 -9.20
CA THR A 181 16.29 -8.98 -8.41
C THR A 181 16.29 -10.50 -8.35
N GLN A 182 15.12 -11.13 -8.21
CA GLN A 182 15.02 -12.57 -7.96
C GLN A 182 14.78 -13.36 -9.24
N MET A 183 14.13 -12.75 -10.23
CA MET A 183 13.65 -13.44 -11.44
C MET A 183 14.21 -12.85 -12.74
N ASN A 184 14.97 -11.75 -12.69
CA ASN A 184 15.42 -11.00 -13.86
C ASN A 184 14.26 -10.64 -14.82
N LEU A 185 13.10 -10.30 -14.24
CA LEU A 185 11.91 -9.90 -14.98
C LEU A 185 11.63 -8.41 -14.76
N VAL A 186 11.48 -7.67 -15.86
CA VAL A 186 11.04 -6.27 -15.85
C VAL A 186 9.86 -6.14 -16.81
N PRO A 187 8.61 -6.15 -16.30
CA PRO A 187 7.43 -6.04 -17.13
C PRO A 187 7.39 -4.75 -17.96
N LYS A 188 7.07 -4.86 -19.26
CA LYS A 188 6.86 -3.69 -20.14
C LYS A 188 5.44 -3.17 -20.06
N ARG A 189 5.17 -1.89 -20.40
CA ARG A 189 3.80 -1.31 -20.42
C ARG A 189 3.04 -1.58 -19.11
N VAL A 190 3.66 -1.18 -18.01
CA VAL A 190 3.05 -1.20 -16.67
C VAL A 190 2.16 0.01 -16.49
N LEU A 191 0.98 -0.20 -15.93
CA LEU A 191 0.11 0.85 -15.42
C LEU A 191 -0.18 0.58 -13.94
N ASP A 192 0.29 1.48 -13.08
CA ASP A 192 0.03 1.42 -11.66
C ASP A 192 -1.26 2.19 -11.32
N LEU A 193 -2.27 1.47 -10.82
CA LEU A 193 -3.59 2.02 -10.51
C LEU A 193 -3.59 2.88 -9.24
N GLN A 194 -2.64 2.69 -8.32
CA GLN A 194 -2.46 3.58 -7.18
C GLN A 194 -1.91 4.94 -7.66
N LEU A 195 -0.93 4.93 -8.57
CA LEU A 195 -0.44 6.14 -9.22
C LEU A 195 -1.50 6.80 -10.10
N PHE A 196 -2.36 6.02 -10.76
CA PHE A 196 -3.48 6.56 -11.53
C PHE A 196 -4.42 7.35 -10.62
N PHE A 197 -4.87 6.73 -9.53
CA PHE A 197 -5.73 7.41 -8.56
C PHE A 197 -5.04 8.63 -7.95
N MET A 198 -3.73 8.53 -7.65
CA MET A 198 -2.93 9.67 -7.21
C MET A 198 -2.96 10.82 -8.20
N ALA A 199 -2.75 10.54 -9.49
CA ALA A 199 -2.68 11.56 -10.51
C ALA A 199 -4.03 12.31 -10.65
N VAL A 200 -5.15 11.60 -10.46
CA VAL A 200 -6.48 12.20 -10.33
C VAL A 200 -6.56 13.13 -9.11
N GLN A 201 -6.14 12.68 -7.91
CA GLN A 201 -6.13 13.52 -6.71
C GLN A 201 -5.21 14.74 -6.84
N TRP A 202 -4.07 14.58 -7.51
CA TRP A 202 -3.14 15.64 -7.81
C TRP A 202 -3.78 16.69 -8.74
N LYS A 203 -4.43 16.26 -9.83
CA LYS A 203 -5.10 17.16 -10.77
C LYS A 203 -6.31 17.89 -10.19
N LEU A 204 -6.98 17.29 -9.21
CA LEU A 204 -8.16 17.90 -8.59
C LEU A 204 -7.81 18.78 -7.39
N ARG A 205 -6.84 18.36 -6.58
CA ARG A 205 -6.60 18.93 -5.24
C ARG A 205 -5.15 19.26 -4.96
N SER A 206 -4.20 18.98 -5.86
CA SER A 206 -2.75 19.03 -5.58
C SER A 206 -2.34 18.20 -4.35
N VAL A 207 -3.02 17.07 -4.12
CA VAL A 207 -2.66 16.12 -3.06
C VAL A 207 -1.78 15.02 -3.65
N ASN A 208 -0.66 14.74 -2.99
CA ASN A 208 0.31 13.73 -3.41
C ASN A 208 0.43 12.53 -2.43
N ARG A 209 -0.56 12.35 -1.55
CA ARG A 209 -0.56 11.28 -0.53
C ARG A 209 -1.16 9.98 -1.08
N ARG A 210 -0.43 8.87 -0.94
CA ARG A 210 -0.84 7.53 -1.40
C ARG A 210 -2.09 7.07 -0.68
N SER A 211 -2.96 6.40 -1.44
CA SER A 211 -4.23 5.86 -0.95
C SER A 211 -4.17 4.35 -1.03
N GLY A 212 -4.48 3.67 0.08
CA GLY A 212 -4.54 2.21 0.11
C GLY A 212 -5.73 1.67 -0.68
N MET A 213 -5.64 0.40 -1.10
CA MET A 213 -6.63 -0.29 -1.93
C MET A 213 -8.07 -0.12 -1.41
N THR A 214 -8.30 -0.36 -0.10
CA THR A 214 -9.62 -0.22 0.53
C THR A 214 -10.25 1.15 0.32
N TYR A 215 -9.47 2.22 0.47
CA TYR A 215 -9.95 3.58 0.27
C TYR A 215 -10.27 3.85 -1.21
N VAL A 216 -9.41 3.37 -2.12
CA VAL A 216 -9.60 3.55 -3.56
C VAL A 216 -10.84 2.80 -4.05
N LEU A 217 -11.03 1.54 -3.66
CA LEU A 217 -12.21 0.75 -3.98
C LEU A 217 -13.50 1.43 -3.51
N LYS A 218 -13.52 1.92 -2.27
CA LYS A 218 -14.67 2.66 -1.74
C LYS A 218 -14.94 3.95 -2.53
N SER A 219 -13.88 4.69 -2.84
CA SER A 219 -13.99 6.00 -3.51
C SER A 219 -14.38 5.89 -4.98
N VAL A 220 -13.89 4.87 -5.67
CA VAL A 220 -14.06 4.70 -7.13
C VAL A 220 -15.25 3.81 -7.45
N ALA A 221 -15.34 2.65 -6.81
CA ALA A 221 -16.32 1.61 -7.10
C ALA A 221 -17.46 1.51 -6.06
N GLY A 222 -17.40 2.28 -4.97
CA GLY A 222 -18.39 2.18 -3.87
C GLY A 222 -18.29 0.89 -3.06
N ILE A 223 -17.26 0.07 -3.28
CA ILE A 223 -17.12 -1.24 -2.64
C ILE A 223 -16.40 -1.10 -1.30
N HIS A 224 -16.97 -1.73 -0.29
CA HIS A 224 -16.30 -1.92 0.99
C HIS A 224 -15.57 -3.25 0.90
N ARG A 225 -14.24 -3.21 0.80
CA ARG A 225 -13.40 -4.39 1.01
C ARG A 225 -13.67 -4.84 2.44
N GLN A 226 -14.11 -6.08 2.65
CA GLN A 226 -14.14 -6.61 4.00
C GLN A 226 -12.71 -6.52 4.53
N GLU A 227 -12.53 -5.96 5.73
CA GLU A 227 -11.19 -5.94 6.34
C GLU A 227 -10.70 -7.38 6.35
N GLY A 228 -9.64 -7.62 5.57
CA GLY A 228 -9.15 -8.97 5.29
C GLY A 228 -8.93 -9.70 6.61
N ASP A 229 -9.18 -11.01 6.56
CA ASP A 229 -9.05 -11.93 7.68
C ASP A 229 -7.94 -11.47 8.61
N SER A 230 -8.32 -10.99 9.80
CA SER A 230 -7.40 -10.39 10.78
C SER A 230 -6.20 -11.31 11.05
N ALA A 231 -6.36 -12.62 10.80
CA ALA A 231 -5.31 -13.62 10.80
C ALA A 231 -4.20 -13.37 9.76
N VAL A 232 -4.51 -12.98 8.52
CA VAL A 232 -3.53 -12.67 7.47
C VAL A 232 -2.73 -11.43 7.83
N GLN A 233 -3.41 -10.34 8.22
CA GLN A 233 -2.73 -9.12 8.65
C GLN A 233 -1.88 -9.35 9.90
N THR A 234 -2.39 -10.12 10.87
CA THR A 234 -1.63 -10.49 12.08
C THR A 234 -0.43 -11.37 11.73
N ALA A 235 -0.58 -12.33 10.81
CA ALA A 235 0.50 -13.20 10.35
C ALA A 235 1.61 -12.40 9.63
N MET A 236 1.24 -11.35 8.90
CA MET A 236 2.18 -10.42 8.25
C MET A 236 2.85 -9.45 9.24
N MET A 237 2.13 -8.96 10.26
CA MET A 237 2.62 -7.93 11.19
C MET A 237 3.55 -8.46 12.31
N VAL A 238 3.47 -9.74 12.67
CA VAL A 238 4.32 -10.35 13.73
C VAL A 238 5.72 -10.73 13.19
N GLY A 239 6.18 -10.05 12.13
CA GLY A 239 7.06 -10.56 11.08
C GLY A 239 8.51 -10.89 11.46
N ASP A 240 8.78 -12.20 11.49
CA ASP A 240 10.02 -12.85 11.01
C ASP A 240 9.70 -14.27 10.46
N ARG A 241 8.42 -14.54 10.14
CA ARG A 241 7.94 -15.88 9.78
C ARG A 241 7.62 -15.95 8.28
N PRO A 242 8.06 -17.01 7.57
CA PRO A 242 7.80 -17.19 6.15
C PRO A 242 6.37 -17.73 5.92
N VAL A 243 5.35 -16.94 6.28
CA VAL A 243 3.93 -17.36 6.28
C VAL A 243 3.47 -17.84 4.89
N TRP A 244 3.89 -17.11 3.86
CA TRP A 244 3.60 -17.39 2.45
C TRP A 244 4.34 -18.62 1.89
N ASP A 245 5.30 -19.19 2.63
CA ASP A 245 6.03 -20.39 2.21
C ASP A 245 5.38 -21.69 2.71
N THR A 246 4.35 -21.60 3.56
CA THR A 246 3.64 -22.77 4.09
C THR A 246 2.92 -23.53 2.96
N ARG A 247 3.06 -24.87 2.92
CA ARG A 247 2.39 -25.73 1.94
C ARG A 247 1.71 -26.94 2.58
N PRO A 248 0.46 -27.31 2.18
CA PRO A 248 -0.40 -26.54 1.27
C PRO A 248 -0.74 -25.17 1.89
N LEU A 249 -0.82 -24.13 1.06
CA LEU A 249 -1.14 -22.80 1.54
C LEU A 249 -2.61 -22.80 2.01
N PRO A 250 -2.94 -22.29 3.22
CA PRO A 250 -4.31 -22.33 3.70
C PRO A 250 -5.28 -21.56 2.79
N GLU A 251 -6.53 -22.03 2.71
CA GLU A 251 -7.55 -21.50 1.80
C GLU A 251 -7.78 -19.98 1.94
N HIS A 252 -7.80 -19.47 3.17
CA HIS A 252 -7.97 -18.03 3.41
C HIS A 252 -6.80 -17.17 2.90
N PHE A 253 -5.58 -17.70 2.84
CA PHE A 253 -4.43 -17.03 2.21
C PHE A 253 -4.55 -17.06 0.68
N LEU A 254 -5.04 -18.17 0.11
CA LEU A 254 -5.28 -18.27 -1.33
C LEU A 254 -6.37 -17.31 -1.79
N GLU A 255 -7.48 -17.24 -1.05
CA GLU A 255 -8.58 -16.33 -1.37
C GLU A 255 -8.17 -14.85 -1.20
N TYR A 256 -7.38 -14.54 -0.16
CA TYR A 256 -6.78 -13.21 0.00
C TYR A 256 -5.93 -12.82 -1.22
N ALA A 257 -5.02 -13.70 -1.64
CA ALA A 257 -4.13 -13.45 -2.77
C ALA A 257 -4.91 -13.32 -4.09
N ALA A 258 -5.99 -14.10 -4.25
CA ALA A 258 -6.87 -13.97 -5.39
C ALA A 258 -7.63 -12.64 -5.41
N ASP A 259 -8.10 -12.20 -4.24
CA ASP A 259 -8.81 -10.93 -4.08
C ASP A 259 -7.96 -9.72 -4.48
N ASP A 260 -6.66 -9.69 -4.19
CA ASP A 260 -5.84 -8.53 -4.55
C ASP A 260 -5.81 -8.28 -6.06
N VAL A 261 -5.64 -9.33 -6.89
CA VAL A 261 -5.72 -9.17 -8.35
C VAL A 261 -7.14 -9.02 -8.90
N ARG A 262 -8.18 -9.56 -8.24
CA ARG A 262 -9.58 -9.27 -8.58
C ARG A 262 -9.89 -7.79 -8.37
N HIS A 263 -9.42 -7.19 -7.28
CA HIS A 263 -9.60 -5.77 -6.98
C HIS A 263 -8.86 -4.88 -7.99
N ILE A 264 -7.62 -5.21 -8.36
CA ILE A 264 -6.87 -4.50 -9.40
C ILE A 264 -7.62 -4.57 -10.73
N HIS A 265 -8.07 -5.77 -11.13
CA HIS A 265 -8.82 -5.95 -12.38
C HIS A 265 -10.14 -5.18 -12.36
N LEU A 266 -10.88 -5.22 -11.25
CA LEU A 266 -12.10 -4.43 -11.07
C LEU A 266 -11.82 -2.93 -11.22
N LEU A 267 -10.81 -2.38 -10.54
CA LEU A 267 -10.48 -0.95 -10.63
C LEU A 267 -10.14 -0.54 -12.07
N SER A 268 -9.54 -1.44 -12.85
CA SER A 268 -9.23 -1.18 -14.26
C SER A 268 -10.47 -0.87 -15.10
N THR A 269 -11.64 -1.42 -14.75
CA THR A 269 -12.91 -1.16 -15.44
C THR A 269 -13.40 0.29 -15.28
N TYR A 270 -12.90 1.01 -14.28
CA TYR A 270 -13.23 2.42 -14.02
C TYR A 270 -12.25 3.41 -14.66
N LEU A 271 -11.17 2.93 -15.30
CA LEU A 271 -10.19 3.78 -15.96
C LEU A 271 -10.81 4.79 -16.93
N PRO A 272 -11.78 4.45 -17.81
CA PRO A 272 -12.38 5.43 -18.72
C PRO A 272 -13.03 6.62 -18.00
N SER A 273 -13.59 6.39 -16.82
CA SER A 273 -14.21 7.43 -16.00
C SER A 273 -13.16 8.31 -15.32
N LEU A 274 -12.09 7.71 -14.83
CA LEU A 274 -10.97 8.43 -14.20
C LEU A 274 -10.12 9.19 -15.23
N ALA A 275 -9.99 8.67 -16.44
CA ALA A 275 -9.24 9.26 -17.55
C ALA A 275 -9.81 10.61 -18.03
N LYS A 276 -11.03 10.96 -17.63
CA LYS A 276 -11.59 12.31 -17.81
C LYS A 276 -10.78 13.39 -17.08
N GLN A 277 -10.10 13.02 -16.00
CA GLN A 277 -9.33 13.95 -15.16
C GLN A 277 -7.83 13.94 -15.49
N VAL A 278 -7.31 12.84 -16.03
CA VAL A 278 -5.88 12.66 -16.29
C VAL A 278 -5.65 11.76 -17.51
N SER A 279 -4.62 12.07 -18.30
CA SER A 279 -4.21 11.24 -19.43
C SER A 279 -3.66 9.90 -18.95
N GLU A 280 -4.23 8.79 -19.40
CA GLU A 280 -3.73 7.44 -19.12
C GLU A 280 -2.28 7.26 -19.58
N ALA A 281 -1.95 7.72 -20.78
CA ALA A 281 -0.58 7.68 -21.31
C ALA A 281 0.41 8.48 -20.44
N ALA A 282 -0.03 9.56 -19.78
CA ALA A 282 0.81 10.30 -18.85
C ALA A 282 1.08 9.50 -17.56
N VAL A 283 0.06 8.79 -17.06
CA VAL A 283 0.22 7.90 -15.90
C VAL A 283 1.10 6.70 -16.27
N GLU A 284 0.93 6.09 -17.44
CA GLU A 284 1.81 5.00 -17.92
C GLU A 284 3.28 5.45 -17.98
N ARG A 285 3.56 6.68 -18.43
CA ARG A 285 4.93 7.24 -18.40
C ARG A 285 5.45 7.43 -16.98
N LEU A 286 4.60 7.87 -16.05
CA LEU A 286 4.98 7.96 -14.63
C LEU A 286 5.25 6.57 -14.05
N SER A 287 4.38 5.58 -14.31
CA SER A 287 4.58 4.18 -13.91
C SER A 287 5.88 3.63 -14.47
N ALA A 288 6.21 3.93 -15.73
CA ALA A 288 7.48 3.51 -16.34
C ALA A 288 8.71 4.05 -15.60
N GLN A 289 8.65 5.22 -14.96
CA GLN A 289 9.75 5.73 -14.12
C GLN A 289 9.92 4.93 -12.83
N TYR A 290 8.82 4.47 -12.23
CA TYR A 290 8.91 3.53 -11.11
C TYR A 290 9.46 2.18 -11.57
N VAL A 291 9.03 1.66 -12.72
CA VAL A 291 9.60 0.43 -13.27
C VAL A 291 11.10 0.57 -13.54
N GLU A 292 11.54 1.68 -14.13
CA GLU A 292 12.96 1.96 -14.38
C GLU A 292 13.77 2.08 -13.09
N HIS A 293 13.21 2.71 -12.06
CA HIS A 293 13.88 2.92 -10.78
C HIS A 293 13.99 1.63 -9.94
N TYR A 294 12.95 0.80 -9.92
CA TYR A 294 12.90 -0.43 -9.12
C TYR A 294 13.34 -1.68 -9.90
N GLY A 295 13.33 -1.65 -11.23
CA GLY A 295 13.65 -2.76 -12.11
C GLY A 295 15.13 -2.88 -12.51
N VAL A 296 16.05 -2.61 -11.59
CA VAL A 296 17.51 -2.47 -11.87
C VAL A 296 18.34 -3.75 -11.69
N GLY A 297 17.72 -4.87 -11.34
CA GLY A 297 18.38 -6.18 -11.15
C GLY A 297 19.14 -6.34 -9.84
N HIS A 298 19.13 -5.32 -8.98
CA HIS A 298 19.69 -5.36 -7.63
C HIS A 298 18.80 -4.57 -6.65
N ALA A 299 19.01 -4.76 -5.36
CA ALA A 299 18.31 -4.03 -4.32
C ALA A 299 18.44 -2.50 -4.51
N VAL A 300 17.33 -1.79 -4.33
CA VAL A 300 17.23 -0.34 -4.36
C VAL A 300 17.64 0.22 -3.00
N THR A 301 18.65 1.08 -3.02
CA THR A 301 19.20 1.73 -1.81
C THR A 301 18.71 3.16 -1.62
N VAL A 302 18.12 3.75 -2.66
CA VAL A 302 17.57 5.11 -2.66
C VAL A 302 16.16 5.05 -3.19
N GLU A 303 15.18 5.43 -2.38
CA GLU A 303 13.77 5.45 -2.78
C GLU A 303 13.47 6.55 -3.80
N ALA A 304 12.55 6.27 -4.74
CA ALA A 304 12.05 7.27 -5.69
C ALA A 304 11.30 8.42 -4.98
N ASP A 305 10.64 8.10 -3.87
CA ASP A 305 9.90 9.02 -3.03
C ASP A 305 10.61 9.27 -1.70
N ALA A 306 10.76 10.53 -1.31
CA ALA A 306 11.38 10.89 -0.03
C ALA A 306 10.58 10.41 1.19
N GLN A 307 9.28 10.19 1.04
CA GLN A 307 8.38 9.67 2.08
C GLN A 307 7.54 8.52 1.50
N PRO A 308 7.50 7.33 2.12
CA PRO A 308 6.82 6.17 1.54
C PRO A 308 5.34 6.39 1.24
N ALA A 309 4.68 7.24 2.03
CA ALA A 309 3.26 7.57 1.93
C ALA A 309 2.94 8.68 0.91
N GLN A 310 3.94 9.23 0.23
CA GLN A 310 3.77 10.32 -0.73
C GLN A 310 4.40 9.96 -2.07
N VAL A 311 3.89 10.57 -3.14
CA VAL A 311 4.49 10.54 -4.46
C VAL A 311 5.31 11.81 -4.67
N ASN A 312 6.48 11.66 -5.27
CA ASN A 312 7.39 12.75 -5.60
C ASN A 312 6.67 13.84 -6.42
N THR A 313 6.58 15.04 -5.87
CA THR A 313 5.87 16.16 -6.52
C THR A 313 6.54 16.60 -7.80
N ALA A 314 7.87 16.53 -7.89
CA ALA A 314 8.59 16.88 -9.12
C ALA A 314 8.26 15.89 -10.26
N TRP A 315 8.05 14.61 -9.93
CA TRP A 315 7.61 13.61 -10.91
C TRP A 315 6.15 13.85 -11.32
N LEU A 316 5.26 14.14 -10.36
CA LEU A 316 3.88 14.52 -10.68
C LEU A 316 3.83 15.75 -11.60
N GLU A 317 4.57 16.81 -11.28
CA GLU A 317 4.63 18.01 -12.11
C GLU A 317 5.20 17.73 -13.51
N ARG A 318 6.24 16.89 -13.61
CA ARG A 318 6.87 16.54 -14.89
C ARG A 318 5.98 15.69 -15.79
N TYR A 319 5.40 14.61 -15.26
CA TYR A 319 4.68 13.62 -16.08
C TYR A 319 3.19 13.92 -16.18
N ILE A 320 2.58 14.42 -15.11
CA ILE A 320 1.14 14.70 -15.02
C ILE A 320 0.84 16.19 -15.27
N GLY A 321 1.79 17.08 -14.99
CA GLY A 321 1.62 18.54 -15.10
C GLY A 321 1.21 19.19 -13.76
N PRO A 322 0.88 20.49 -13.76
CA PRO A 322 0.57 21.21 -12.53
C PRO A 322 -0.66 20.60 -11.84
N GLY A 323 -0.63 20.61 -10.50
CA GLY A 323 -1.74 20.15 -9.67
C GLY A 323 -2.92 21.12 -9.66
N GLY A 324 -4.09 20.61 -9.32
CA GLY A 324 -5.33 21.37 -9.27
C GLY A 324 -5.39 22.36 -8.12
N VAL A 325 -6.09 23.46 -8.35
CA VAL A 325 -6.48 24.43 -7.32
C VAL A 325 -7.98 24.59 -7.32
N CYS A 326 -8.55 24.96 -6.18
CA CYS A 326 -9.96 25.30 -6.06
C CYS A 326 -10.30 26.48 -7.00
N SER A 327 -11.26 26.31 -7.90
CA SER A 327 -11.70 27.34 -8.85
C SER A 327 -12.36 28.55 -8.19
N TYR A 328 -12.83 28.43 -6.95
CA TYR A 328 -13.42 29.54 -6.20
C TYR A 328 -12.39 30.37 -5.42
N CYS A 329 -11.49 29.74 -4.67
CA CYS A 329 -10.56 30.45 -3.77
C CYS A 329 -9.07 30.37 -4.18
N GLY A 330 -8.76 29.66 -5.27
CA GLY A 330 -7.39 29.47 -5.78
C GLY A 330 -6.46 28.62 -4.90
N SER A 331 -6.94 28.10 -3.77
CA SER A 331 -6.12 27.33 -2.83
C SER A 331 -6.06 25.85 -3.20
N LYS A 332 -4.96 25.18 -2.85
CA LYS A 332 -4.75 23.73 -2.99
C LYS A 332 -5.47 22.94 -1.87
N GLY A 333 -5.52 21.63 -2.03
CA GLY A 333 -5.99 20.65 -1.03
C GLY A 333 -7.46 20.28 -1.11
N HIS A 334 -8.25 21.00 -1.93
CA HIS A 334 -9.69 20.77 -2.06
C HIS A 334 -10.19 21.26 -3.42
N THR A 335 -11.33 20.71 -3.84
CA THR A 335 -12.08 21.17 -5.02
C THR A 335 -13.00 22.34 -4.66
N GLU A 336 -13.54 23.07 -5.65
CA GLU A 336 -14.52 24.15 -5.39
C GLU A 336 -15.75 23.67 -4.61
N SER A 337 -16.23 22.48 -4.92
CA SER A 337 -17.34 21.85 -4.20
C SER A 337 -17.02 21.49 -2.75
N GLU A 338 -15.74 21.31 -2.41
CA GLU A 338 -15.29 21.08 -1.03
C GLU A 338 -14.82 22.39 -0.37
N CYS A 339 -14.98 23.53 -1.07
CA CYS A 339 -14.43 24.80 -0.61
C CYS A 339 -15.22 25.33 0.58
N PHE A 340 -14.56 25.31 1.75
CA PHE A 340 -15.11 25.89 2.97
C PHE A 340 -15.53 27.35 2.79
N ARG A 341 -14.76 28.16 2.05
CA ARG A 341 -15.13 29.57 1.80
C ARG A 341 -16.39 29.72 0.96
N LYS A 342 -16.68 28.77 0.07
CA LYS A 342 -17.91 28.78 -0.75
C LYS A 342 -19.12 28.34 0.09
N MET A 343 -18.97 27.26 0.87
CA MET A 343 -20.07 26.70 1.67
C MET A 343 -20.39 27.53 2.92
N ASN A 344 -19.36 28.08 3.54
CA ASN A 344 -19.41 28.68 4.87
C ASN A 344 -18.72 30.06 4.89
N GLY A 345 -18.67 30.77 3.77
CA GLY A 345 -18.01 32.09 3.67
C GLY A 345 -18.54 33.11 4.68
N ASN A 346 -19.82 32.98 5.05
CA ASN A 346 -20.47 33.81 6.07
C ASN A 346 -20.40 33.22 7.49
N MET A 347 -19.90 31.99 7.66
CA MET A 347 -19.70 31.38 8.97
C MET A 347 -18.54 32.08 9.68
N ARG A 348 -18.86 32.70 10.81
CA ARG A 348 -17.87 33.26 11.73
C ARG A 348 -17.43 32.17 12.70
N CYS A 349 -16.14 32.08 12.96
CA CYS A 349 -15.59 31.27 14.02
C CYS A 349 -16.25 31.69 15.35
N SER A 350 -16.85 30.75 16.08
CA SER A 350 -17.53 31.05 17.35
C SER A 350 -16.60 31.51 18.47
N PHE A 351 -15.28 31.41 18.29
CA PHE A 351 -14.28 31.88 19.24
C PHE A 351 -13.75 33.28 18.89
N CYS A 352 -13.16 33.46 17.71
CA CYS A 352 -12.50 34.72 17.34
C CYS A 352 -13.34 35.66 16.46
N GLY A 353 -14.52 35.22 16.00
CA GLY A 353 -15.41 36.02 15.15
C GLY A 353 -14.95 36.18 13.69
N ALA A 354 -13.72 35.79 13.34
CA ALA A 354 -13.22 35.83 11.96
C ALA A 354 -13.88 34.76 11.08
N THR A 355 -14.01 35.02 9.78
CA THR A 355 -14.58 34.08 8.81
C THR A 355 -13.51 33.15 8.22
N GLY A 356 -13.93 32.06 7.58
CA GLY A 356 -13.03 31.16 6.84
C GLY A 356 -12.40 30.00 7.62
N HIS A 357 -12.72 29.83 8.91
CA HIS A 357 -12.38 28.64 9.70
C HIS A 357 -13.42 28.41 10.82
N THR A 358 -13.47 27.19 11.37
CA THR A 358 -14.32 26.87 12.53
C THR A 358 -13.56 27.05 13.83
N ALA A 359 -14.26 27.15 14.97
CA ALA A 359 -13.61 27.22 16.29
C ALA A 359 -12.61 26.08 16.56
N ARG A 360 -12.82 24.89 15.99
CA ARG A 360 -11.90 23.74 16.09
C ARG A 360 -10.55 24.00 15.41
N ASN A 361 -10.53 24.78 14.33
CA ASN A 361 -9.33 25.11 13.57
C ASN A 361 -8.88 26.56 13.79
N CYS A 362 -9.36 27.20 14.86
CA CYS A 362 -9.02 28.57 15.18
C CYS A 362 -7.66 28.62 15.86
N PHE A 363 -6.64 29.15 15.18
CA PHE A 363 -5.29 29.28 15.73
C PHE A 363 -5.22 30.17 16.98
N GLN A 364 -6.20 31.05 17.21
CA GLN A 364 -6.31 31.81 18.45
C GLN A 364 -6.84 30.97 19.61
N LYS A 365 -7.70 29.98 19.33
CA LYS A 365 -8.22 29.02 20.32
C LYS A 365 -7.25 27.85 20.55
N HIS A 366 -6.56 27.45 19.49
CA HIS A 366 -5.64 26.33 19.41
C HIS A 366 -4.26 26.80 18.91
N PRO A 367 -3.49 27.55 19.73
CA PRO A 367 -2.15 28.02 19.36
C PRO A 367 -1.19 26.89 18.98
N GLU A 368 -1.41 25.68 19.50
CA GLU A 368 -0.68 24.45 19.17
C GLU A 368 -0.77 24.06 17.69
N LEU A 369 -1.81 24.50 16.97
CA LEU A 369 -2.00 24.24 15.54
C LEU A 369 -1.32 25.29 14.64
N LEU A 370 -0.78 26.37 15.22
CA LEU A 370 -0.17 27.46 14.47
C LEU A 370 1.17 27.02 13.88
N LYS A 371 1.28 26.95 12.55
CA LYS A 371 2.53 26.67 11.85
C LYS A 371 3.36 27.94 11.72
N CYS A 372 4.61 27.90 12.16
CA CYS A 372 5.55 28.99 12.00
C CYS A 372 6.04 29.09 10.54
N ASP A 373 5.90 30.26 9.93
CA ASP A 373 6.27 30.49 8.52
C ASP A 373 7.79 30.44 8.27
N ARG A 374 8.61 30.59 9.32
CA ARG A 374 10.08 30.54 9.20
C ARG A 374 10.66 29.14 9.39
N CYS A 375 10.19 28.38 10.38
CA CYS A 375 10.78 27.08 10.71
C CYS A 375 9.89 25.88 10.35
N GLY A 376 8.64 26.12 9.99
CA GLY A 376 7.67 25.09 9.61
C GLY A 376 7.12 24.24 10.77
N GLN A 377 7.59 24.46 12.00
CA GLN A 377 7.09 23.75 13.20
C GLN A 377 5.79 24.37 13.72
N LEU A 378 4.99 23.57 14.42
CA LEU A 378 3.72 23.98 15.01
C LEU A 378 3.91 24.59 16.41
N GLY A 379 2.90 25.30 16.91
CA GLY A 379 2.82 25.77 18.30
C GLY A 379 3.42 27.15 18.58
N HIS A 380 3.91 27.87 17.58
CA HIS A 380 4.45 29.23 17.78
C HIS A 380 4.34 30.12 16.53
N SER A 381 4.32 31.43 16.74
CA SER A 381 4.34 32.42 15.67
C SER A 381 5.77 32.72 15.20
N THR A 382 5.91 33.31 14.02
CA THR A 382 7.22 33.73 13.48
C THR A 382 8.03 34.63 14.42
N GLY A 383 7.36 35.51 15.18
CA GLY A 383 8.02 36.35 16.19
C GLY A 383 8.56 35.58 17.40
N ASN A 384 7.96 34.43 17.72
CA ASN A 384 8.37 33.55 18.80
C ASN A 384 9.21 32.36 18.31
N CYS A 385 9.66 32.39 17.06
CA CYS A 385 10.48 31.34 16.46
C CYS A 385 11.90 31.38 17.01
N PHE A 386 12.32 30.35 17.72
CA PHE A 386 13.67 30.29 18.31
C PHE A 386 14.79 30.22 17.28
N ARG A 387 14.51 29.79 16.04
CA ARG A 387 15.48 29.92 14.93
C ARG A 387 15.68 31.36 14.46
N ALA A 388 14.70 32.23 14.68
CA ALA A 388 14.77 33.65 14.33
C ALA A 388 15.30 34.50 15.48
N ASN A 389 14.98 34.07 16.70
CA ASN A 389 15.38 34.71 17.95
C ASN A 389 16.10 33.66 18.83
N PRO A 390 17.35 33.29 18.49
CA PRO A 390 18.12 32.35 19.29
C PRO A 390 18.39 32.93 20.68
N CYS A 391 18.69 32.05 21.62
CA CYS A 391 19.01 32.43 22.98
C CYS A 391 20.13 33.48 23.02
N LYS A 392 19.91 34.59 23.74
CA LYS A 392 20.87 35.68 23.87
C LYS A 392 22.14 35.29 24.66
N HIS A 393 22.07 34.20 25.42
CA HIS A 393 23.17 33.73 26.28
C HIS A 393 24.06 32.66 25.62
N CYS A 394 23.48 31.78 24.79
CA CYS A 394 24.23 30.66 24.20
C CYS A 394 24.01 30.45 22.70
N GLY A 395 23.16 31.27 22.06
CA GLY A 395 22.80 31.11 20.64
C GLY A 395 21.92 29.89 20.33
N GLY A 396 21.52 29.10 21.33
CA GLY A 396 20.68 27.91 21.16
C GLY A 396 19.21 28.19 20.83
N ASN A 397 18.53 27.21 20.22
CA ASN A 397 17.12 27.31 19.83
C ASN A 397 16.14 27.09 21.01
N HIS A 398 16.20 27.95 22.02
CA HIS A 398 15.30 27.94 23.17
C HIS A 398 15.09 29.36 23.72
N ARG A 399 14.13 29.54 24.64
CA ARG A 399 13.93 30.81 25.36
C ARG A 399 15.16 31.17 26.18
N SER A 400 15.55 32.44 26.16
CA SER A 400 16.71 32.92 26.94
C SER A 400 16.51 32.76 28.45
N GLU A 401 15.25 32.86 28.92
CA GLU A 401 14.89 32.61 30.33
C GLU A 401 15.22 31.18 30.79
N ASN A 402 15.13 30.19 29.89
CA ASN A 402 15.33 28.78 30.17
C ASN A 402 16.75 28.30 29.79
N CYS A 403 17.68 29.24 29.62
CA CYS A 403 19.03 28.91 29.23
C CYS A 403 19.82 28.33 30.41
N HIS A 404 20.28 27.08 30.30
CA HIS A 404 21.15 26.48 31.32
C HIS A 404 22.49 27.23 31.48
N TYR A 405 22.94 27.97 30.47
CA TYR A 405 24.14 28.81 30.54
C TYR A 405 24.01 29.97 31.55
N ARG A 406 22.78 30.39 31.90
CA ARG A 406 22.51 31.39 32.96
C ARG A 406 22.82 30.84 34.35
N ALA A 407 22.74 29.53 34.58
CA ALA A 407 22.97 28.94 35.90
C ALA A 407 24.44 29.07 36.35
N HIS A 408 25.39 29.25 35.42
CA HIS A 408 26.81 29.37 35.71
C HIS A 408 27.30 30.83 35.88
N SER A 409 26.48 31.83 35.57
CA SER A 409 26.87 33.25 35.60
C SER A 409 26.34 34.01 36.82
N VAL A 410 25.51 33.38 37.67
CA VAL A 410 24.94 34.00 38.88
C VAL A 410 25.70 33.60 40.16
N ASN A 411 26.66 32.67 40.06
CA ASN A 411 27.51 32.21 41.18
C ASN A 411 29.01 32.57 41.02
N ALA A 412 29.33 33.60 40.23
CA ALA A 412 30.69 34.11 40.06
C ALA A 412 30.78 35.57 40.53
#